data_AF-A0A2P5FK63-F1
#
_entry.id   AF-A0A2P5FK63-F1
#
_cell.length_a   1.000
_cell.length_b   1.000
_cell.length_c   1.000
_cell.angle_alpha   90.00
_cell.angle_beta   90.00
_cell.angle_gamma   90.00
#
_symmetry.space_group_name_H-M   'P 1'
#
loop_
_entity.id
_entity.type
_entity.pdbx_description
1 polymer ?
#
loop_
_entity_poly.entity_id
_entity_poly.type
_entity_poly.pdbx_seq_one_letter_code
_entity_poly.pdbx_strand_id
1 'polypeptide(L)'
;MILQSQPPQAQLPQYSENLLTRACRLPIHRLSVQRQSVRMAATAKPGISLQSMVVKPPSHPTYDLQGVIKLALAEDAGDQGDVTTLATIPSDVEVEAHFLAKEDGVVAGIALAEMVFHEVDPSLKVEWSQRDGDYVHKGLKIGRVYGTAYSIVVAERVALNFMQRMSGIATLTKAMADAAHPALILETRKTAPGLRLVDKWAVLIGGGRNHRMGLFDMVLIKDNHISAAGGITSAIKSVDTYLEQKNLKMEVEVETRTPEEVHEVLHYASQTKTSLTRIMLDNMVVPLPNGDVDVSMLKEAVKQINGRFETEASGNVTLETVHKIGSTGVTYISSGALTHSVKALDISLKIDTELALQVGRRTKRA
;
A
#
# COMPACT_ATOMS: atom_id res chain seq x y z
N MET A 1 58.06 -44.96 -4.41
CA MET A 1 56.74 -45.55 -4.06
C MET A 1 56.06 -44.62 -3.07
N ILE A 2 55.21 -43.72 -3.56
CA ILE A 2 54.36 -42.87 -2.72
C ILE A 2 52.95 -43.12 -3.25
N LEU A 3 52.13 -43.74 -2.41
CA LEU A 3 50.74 -44.10 -2.67
C LEU A 3 49.88 -42.83 -2.72
N GLN A 4 49.26 -42.55 -3.87
CA GLN A 4 48.14 -41.62 -3.97
C GLN A 4 46.85 -42.43 -3.84
N SER A 5 46.14 -42.26 -2.72
CA SER A 5 44.78 -42.74 -2.51
C SER A 5 43.79 -41.76 -3.15
N GLN A 6 43.02 -42.22 -4.14
CA GLN A 6 41.83 -41.52 -4.61
C GLN A 6 40.64 -41.82 -3.68
N PRO A 7 39.76 -40.84 -3.38
CA PRO A 7 38.50 -41.11 -2.69
C PRO A 7 37.44 -41.68 -3.65
N PRO A 8 36.44 -42.43 -3.15
CA PRO A 8 35.47 -43.12 -3.98
C PRO A 8 34.44 -42.17 -4.62
N GLN A 9 34.07 -42.46 -5.87
CA GLN A 9 32.96 -41.82 -6.59
C GLN A 9 31.62 -42.20 -5.92
N ALA A 10 30.93 -41.22 -5.36
CA ALA A 10 29.53 -41.35 -4.97
C ALA A 10 28.64 -41.12 -6.21
N GLN A 11 27.82 -42.11 -6.54
CA GLN A 11 26.76 -42.00 -7.55
C GLN A 11 25.66 -41.05 -7.05
N LEU A 12 25.45 -39.95 -7.77
CA LEU A 12 24.28 -39.09 -7.59
C LEU A 12 23.04 -39.77 -8.18
N PRO A 13 21.87 -39.74 -7.51
CA PRO A 13 20.63 -40.24 -8.10
C PRO A 13 20.20 -39.33 -9.27
N GLN A 14 19.88 -39.96 -10.41
CA GLN A 14 19.27 -39.30 -11.56
C GLN A 14 17.90 -38.74 -11.16
N TYR A 15 17.82 -37.43 -10.97
CA TYR A 15 16.53 -36.74 -10.91
C TYR A 15 15.99 -36.59 -12.34
N SER A 16 14.79 -37.15 -12.53
CA SER A 16 14.02 -37.07 -13.77
C SER A 16 13.79 -35.62 -14.20
N GLU A 17 14.26 -35.26 -15.40
CA GLU A 17 13.82 -34.09 -16.14
C GLU A 17 12.31 -34.22 -16.45
N ASN A 18 11.43 -33.67 -15.60
CA ASN A 18 10.01 -33.52 -15.99
C ASN A 18 9.17 -32.58 -15.11
N LEU A 19 9.72 -31.45 -14.63
CA LEU A 19 8.92 -30.48 -13.86
C LEU A 19 9.06 -29.01 -14.28
N LEU A 20 9.86 -28.67 -15.29
CA LEU A 20 10.06 -27.28 -15.74
C LEU A 20 9.45 -26.93 -17.11
N THR A 21 8.76 -27.86 -17.78
CA THR A 21 8.21 -27.64 -19.14
C THR A 21 6.69 -27.55 -19.23
N ARG A 22 5.97 -27.40 -18.11
CA ARG A 22 4.49 -27.29 -18.11
C ARG A 22 3.90 -25.92 -17.76
N ALA A 23 4.72 -24.89 -17.55
CA ALA A 23 4.24 -23.54 -17.26
C ALA A 23 4.74 -22.51 -18.28
N CYS A 24 4.30 -22.62 -19.54
CA CYS A 24 4.27 -21.52 -20.51
C CYS A 24 3.69 -22.02 -21.84
N ARG A 25 2.38 -21.87 -22.06
CA ARG A 25 1.69 -21.75 -23.36
C ARG A 25 0.19 -21.62 -23.08
N LEU A 26 -0.29 -20.40 -22.94
CA LEU A 26 -1.72 -20.10 -23.02
C LEU A 26 -2.09 -19.90 -24.51
N PRO A 27 -3.16 -20.50 -25.03
CA PRO A 27 -3.63 -20.24 -26.38
C PRO A 27 -4.34 -18.88 -26.44
N ILE A 28 -3.97 -18.05 -27.43
CA ILE A 28 -4.67 -16.82 -27.76
C ILE A 28 -5.95 -17.20 -28.51
N HIS A 29 -7.07 -17.25 -27.81
CA HIS A 29 -8.39 -17.25 -28.46
C HIS A 29 -8.93 -15.82 -28.53
N ARG A 30 -9.14 -15.33 -29.76
CA ARG A 30 -9.98 -14.14 -30.03
C ARG A 30 -11.40 -14.44 -29.56
N LEU A 31 -11.85 -13.77 -28.50
CA LEU A 31 -13.26 -13.71 -28.13
C LEU A 31 -13.82 -12.36 -28.57
N SER A 32 -14.83 -12.43 -29.43
CA SER A 32 -15.63 -11.31 -29.89
C SER A 32 -16.45 -10.74 -28.73
N VAL A 33 -16.55 -9.41 -28.70
CA VAL A 33 -17.36 -8.66 -27.74
C VAL A 33 -18.84 -8.79 -28.11
N GLN A 34 -19.64 -9.39 -27.24
CA GLN A 34 -21.08 -9.11 -27.14
C GLN A 34 -21.37 -8.67 -25.70
N ARG A 35 -21.65 -7.37 -25.53
CA ARG A 35 -22.11 -6.81 -24.25
C ARG A 35 -23.54 -7.25 -24.00
N GLN A 36 -23.74 -8.23 -23.13
CA GLN A 36 -25.04 -8.48 -22.50
C GLN A 36 -25.06 -7.78 -21.13
N SER A 37 -26.04 -6.90 -20.95
CA SER A 37 -26.33 -6.23 -19.69
C SER A 37 -26.95 -7.24 -18.72
N VAL A 38 -26.17 -7.69 -17.73
CA VAL A 38 -26.68 -8.52 -16.63
C VAL A 38 -26.97 -7.63 -15.42
N ARG A 39 -28.26 -7.46 -15.11
CA ARG A 39 -28.72 -6.94 -13.81
C ARG A 39 -28.44 -8.02 -12.76
N MET A 40 -27.50 -7.77 -11.85
CA MET A 40 -27.28 -8.63 -10.68
C MET A 40 -28.16 -8.11 -9.53
N ALA A 41 -29.19 -8.87 -9.21
CA ALA A 41 -29.98 -8.71 -7.99
C ALA A 41 -29.10 -9.08 -6.78
N ALA A 42 -29.03 -8.17 -5.81
CA ALA A 42 -28.28 -8.37 -4.57
C ALA A 42 -29.09 -9.29 -3.63
N THR A 43 -28.61 -10.51 -3.42
CA THR A 43 -28.98 -11.33 -2.26
C THR A 43 -27.91 -11.15 -1.19
N ALA A 44 -28.24 -10.38 -0.14
CA ALA A 44 -27.38 -10.13 1.00
C ALA A 44 -27.17 -11.42 1.82
N LYS A 45 -25.90 -11.79 2.04
CA LYS A 45 -25.46 -12.71 3.10
C LYS A 45 -25.18 -11.87 4.37
N PRO A 46 -25.22 -12.45 5.59
CA PRO A 46 -25.07 -11.67 6.82
C PRO A 46 -23.67 -11.06 6.84
N GLY A 47 -23.63 -9.75 6.60
CA GLY A 47 -22.43 -9.05 6.17
C GLY A 47 -21.52 -8.68 7.33
N ILE A 48 -20.22 -8.75 7.06
CA ILE A 48 -19.22 -7.83 7.61
C ILE A 48 -19.91 -6.47 7.78
N SER A 49 -19.82 -5.88 8.97
CA SER A 49 -20.36 -4.56 9.21
C SER A 49 -19.73 -3.56 8.24
N LEU A 50 -20.38 -3.34 7.09
CA LEU A 50 -20.02 -2.34 6.08
C LEU A 50 -20.06 -0.90 6.64
N GLN A 51 -20.42 -0.74 7.93
CA GLN A 51 -20.39 0.51 8.66
C GLN A 51 -18.96 0.89 9.13
N SER A 52 -17.96 -0.02 9.09
CA SER A 52 -16.57 0.25 9.50
C SER A 52 -15.71 0.95 8.43
N MET A 53 -16.08 0.87 7.15
CA MET A 53 -15.28 1.39 6.02
C MET A 53 -15.64 2.83 5.65
N VAL A 54 -15.16 3.81 6.41
CA VAL A 54 -15.28 5.25 6.05
C VAL A 54 -14.48 5.56 4.76
N VAL A 55 -13.29 4.98 4.63
CA VAL A 55 -12.42 5.12 3.46
C VAL A 55 -12.29 3.77 2.77
N LYS A 56 -12.77 3.67 1.53
CA LYS A 56 -12.68 2.43 0.74
C LYS A 56 -11.25 2.20 0.21
N PRO A 57 -10.79 0.95 0.08
CA PRO A 57 -9.54 0.67 -0.60
C PRO A 57 -9.62 1.13 -2.05
N PRO A 58 -8.50 1.59 -2.64
CA PRO A 58 -8.48 2.00 -4.04
C PRO A 58 -8.75 0.80 -4.97
N SER A 59 -9.24 1.04 -6.18
CA SER A 59 -9.45 -0.03 -7.15
C SER A 59 -8.10 -0.54 -7.70
N HIS A 60 -7.93 -1.85 -7.80
CA HIS A 60 -6.81 -2.46 -8.50
C HIS A 60 -7.31 -3.67 -9.32
N PRO A 61 -7.02 -3.75 -10.63
CA PRO A 61 -7.66 -4.73 -11.54
C PRO A 61 -7.37 -6.19 -11.19
N THR A 62 -6.22 -6.47 -10.57
CA THR A 62 -5.77 -7.84 -10.27
C THR A 62 -5.48 -8.09 -8.79
N TYR A 63 -5.81 -7.16 -7.89
CA TYR A 63 -5.43 -7.33 -6.48
C TYR A 63 -6.50 -8.06 -5.71
N ASP A 64 -6.09 -9.03 -4.91
CA ASP A 64 -6.96 -9.84 -4.07
C ASP A 64 -6.53 -9.72 -2.60
N LEU A 65 -7.30 -8.92 -1.83
CA LEU A 65 -7.06 -8.76 -0.39
C LEU A 65 -7.22 -10.07 0.36
N GLN A 66 -8.19 -10.91 -0.02
CA GLN A 66 -8.42 -12.18 0.64
C GLN A 66 -7.26 -13.14 0.37
N GLY A 67 -6.75 -13.17 -0.86
CA GLY A 67 -5.54 -13.91 -1.22
C GLY A 67 -4.31 -13.50 -0.41
N VAL A 68 -4.12 -12.20 -0.17
CA VAL A 68 -3.03 -11.69 0.68
C VAL A 68 -3.19 -12.11 2.14
N ILE A 69 -4.41 -12.04 2.68
CA ILE A 69 -4.72 -12.49 4.04
C ILE A 69 -4.44 -13.99 4.19
N LYS A 70 -4.91 -14.80 3.23
CA LYS A 70 -4.65 -16.25 3.21
C LYS A 70 -3.17 -16.58 3.15
N LEU A 71 -2.41 -15.85 2.33
CA LEU A 71 -0.97 -16.03 2.24
C LEU A 71 -0.28 -15.72 3.58
N ALA A 72 -0.67 -14.63 4.25
CA ALA A 72 -0.11 -14.24 5.54
C ALA A 72 -0.48 -15.24 6.66
N LEU A 73 -1.72 -15.75 6.67
CA LEU A 73 -2.15 -16.79 7.61
C LEU A 73 -1.40 -18.11 7.37
N ALA A 74 -1.22 -18.51 6.11
CA ALA A 74 -0.47 -19.72 5.76
C ALA A 74 1.02 -19.60 6.11
N GLU A 75 1.61 -18.41 5.96
CA GLU A 75 2.98 -18.11 6.39
C GLU A 75 3.16 -18.34 7.90
N ASP A 76 2.22 -17.86 8.72
CA ASP A 76 2.35 -17.87 10.18
C ASP A 76 1.93 -19.20 10.82
N ALA A 77 0.88 -19.86 10.29
CA ALA A 77 0.32 -21.08 10.85
C ALA A 77 0.89 -22.39 10.26
N GLY A 78 1.39 -22.35 9.01
CA GLY A 78 1.80 -23.54 8.28
C GLY A 78 0.72 -24.64 8.24
N ASP A 79 1.14 -25.90 8.16
CA ASP A 79 0.21 -27.05 8.14
C ASP A 79 -0.24 -27.50 9.54
N GLN A 80 0.50 -27.13 10.58
CA GLN A 80 0.27 -27.61 11.96
C GLN A 80 -0.60 -26.67 12.80
N GLY A 81 -0.76 -25.41 12.39
CA GLY A 81 -1.39 -24.38 13.19
C GLY A 81 -0.51 -23.93 14.36
N ASP A 82 -1.13 -23.27 15.34
CA ASP A 82 -0.42 -22.81 16.54
C ASP A 82 -0.25 -23.95 17.54
N VAL A 83 0.91 -24.62 17.46
CA VAL A 83 1.30 -25.71 18.35
C VAL A 83 1.33 -25.31 19.83
N THR A 84 1.63 -24.05 20.14
CA THR A 84 1.71 -23.58 21.53
C THR A 84 0.31 -23.51 22.11
N THR A 85 -0.61 -22.90 21.38
CA THR A 85 -2.00 -22.80 21.79
C THR A 85 -2.67 -24.16 21.87
N LEU A 86 -2.45 -25.05 20.89
CA LEU A 86 -2.96 -26.43 20.92
C LEU A 86 -2.46 -27.22 22.14
N ALA A 87 -1.22 -26.99 22.57
CA ALA A 87 -0.62 -27.70 23.71
C ALA A 87 -1.03 -27.12 25.08
N THR A 88 -1.40 -25.84 25.15
CA THR A 88 -1.55 -25.11 26.41
C THR A 88 -2.98 -24.66 26.72
N ILE A 89 -3.84 -24.54 25.70
CA ILE A 89 -5.19 -23.99 25.85
C ILE A 89 -6.24 -25.03 25.41
N PRO A 90 -7.19 -25.42 26.28
CA PRO A 90 -8.30 -26.27 25.88
C PRO A 90 -9.15 -25.60 24.78
N SER A 91 -9.68 -26.41 23.85
CA SER A 91 -10.31 -25.93 22.61
C SER A 91 -11.63 -25.17 22.78
N ASP A 92 -12.28 -25.28 23.94
CA ASP A 92 -13.55 -24.66 24.31
C ASP A 92 -13.38 -23.43 25.20
N VAL A 93 -12.15 -22.97 25.45
CA VAL A 93 -11.91 -21.76 26.23
C VAL A 93 -12.29 -20.54 25.39
N GLU A 94 -13.28 -19.79 25.86
CA GLU A 94 -13.63 -18.47 25.33
C GLU A 94 -12.95 -17.35 26.12
N VAL A 95 -12.49 -16.33 25.41
CA VAL A 95 -11.82 -15.15 25.98
C VAL A 95 -12.29 -13.87 25.30
N GLU A 96 -12.09 -12.75 25.99
CA GLU A 96 -12.17 -11.39 25.42
C GLU A 96 -10.75 -10.84 25.33
N ALA A 97 -10.40 -10.19 24.23
CA ALA A 97 -9.13 -9.51 24.06
C ALA A 97 -9.33 -8.07 23.55
N HIS A 98 -8.46 -7.16 23.98
CA HIS A 98 -8.53 -5.74 23.65
C HIS A 98 -7.35 -5.27 22.82
N PHE A 99 -7.64 -4.52 21.75
CA PHE A 99 -6.64 -3.75 21.02
C PHE A 99 -6.28 -2.50 21.81
N LEU A 100 -4.99 -2.31 22.08
CA LEU A 100 -4.46 -1.19 22.85
C LEU A 100 -3.42 -0.45 22.01
N ALA A 101 -3.62 0.86 21.85
CA ALA A 101 -2.59 1.74 21.31
C ALA A 101 -1.41 1.84 22.30
N LYS A 102 -0.19 1.62 21.83
CA LYS A 102 1.04 1.72 22.65
C LYS A 102 1.85 2.98 22.35
N GLU A 103 1.51 3.64 21.26
CA GLU A 103 2.03 4.94 20.81
C GLU A 103 0.86 5.81 20.30
N ASP A 104 1.09 7.12 20.19
CA ASP A 104 0.14 8.06 19.61
C ASP A 104 0.19 8.04 18.08
N GLY A 105 -0.94 8.15 17.40
CA GLY A 105 -0.98 8.13 15.94
C GLY A 105 -2.37 8.06 15.34
N VAL A 106 -2.44 7.78 14.04
CA VAL A 106 -3.68 7.55 13.31
C VAL A 106 -3.88 6.05 13.16
N VAL A 107 -5.04 5.54 13.61
CA VAL A 107 -5.36 4.12 13.44
C VAL A 107 -5.78 3.84 11.98
N ALA A 108 -5.23 2.79 11.40
CA ALA A 108 -5.59 2.30 10.09
C ALA A 108 -5.46 0.77 10.01
N GLY A 109 -6.30 0.14 9.19
CA GLY A 109 -6.35 -1.31 9.00
C GLY A 109 -7.38 -2.02 9.87
N ILE A 110 -8.32 -1.30 10.49
CA ILE A 110 -9.43 -1.89 11.26
C ILE A 110 -10.26 -2.81 10.37
N ALA A 111 -10.67 -2.34 9.18
CA ALA A 111 -11.44 -3.15 8.25
C ALA A 111 -10.65 -4.37 7.74
N LEU A 112 -9.33 -4.25 7.58
CA LEU A 112 -8.47 -5.37 7.19
C LEU A 112 -8.35 -6.40 8.33
N ALA A 113 -8.19 -5.95 9.57
CA ALA A 113 -8.20 -6.84 10.74
C ALA A 113 -9.52 -7.61 10.87
N GLU A 114 -10.68 -6.96 10.66
CA GLU A 114 -11.97 -7.65 10.60
C GLU A 114 -11.98 -8.79 9.57
N MET A 115 -11.39 -8.55 8.38
CA MET A 115 -11.26 -9.59 7.36
C MET A 115 -10.35 -10.75 7.79
N VAL A 116 -9.26 -10.45 8.53
CA VAL A 116 -8.36 -11.49 9.07
C VAL A 116 -9.09 -12.35 10.10
N PHE A 117 -9.74 -11.75 11.10
CA PHE A 117 -10.50 -12.51 12.09
C PHE A 117 -11.62 -13.34 11.46
N HIS A 118 -12.33 -12.77 10.49
CA HIS A 118 -13.39 -13.48 9.78
C HIS A 118 -12.86 -14.66 8.94
N GLU A 119 -11.69 -14.53 8.33
CA GLU A 119 -11.05 -15.62 7.57
C GLU A 119 -10.60 -16.76 8.49
N VAL A 120 -10.11 -16.44 9.69
CA VAL A 120 -9.71 -17.45 10.69
C VAL A 120 -10.94 -18.15 11.28
N ASP A 121 -11.92 -17.38 11.75
CA ASP A 121 -13.12 -17.92 12.40
C ASP A 121 -14.30 -16.92 12.32
N PRO A 122 -15.30 -17.18 11.47
CA PRO A 122 -16.48 -16.34 11.33
C PRO A 122 -17.35 -16.20 12.59
N SER A 123 -17.13 -17.03 13.62
CA SER A 123 -17.86 -16.95 14.89
C SER A 123 -17.29 -15.92 15.86
N LEU A 124 -16.07 -15.42 15.62
CA LEU A 124 -15.46 -14.35 16.40
C LEU A 124 -16.29 -13.07 16.31
N LYS A 125 -16.53 -12.45 17.46
CA LYS A 125 -17.26 -11.19 17.57
C LYS A 125 -16.26 -10.06 17.77
N VAL A 126 -16.13 -9.21 16.76
CA VAL A 126 -15.23 -8.04 16.81
C VAL A 126 -16.08 -6.78 16.98
N GLU A 127 -15.70 -5.93 17.93
CA GLU A 127 -16.36 -4.66 18.20
C GLU A 127 -15.33 -3.53 18.29
N TRP A 128 -15.53 -2.46 17.53
CA TRP A 128 -14.61 -1.33 17.48
C TRP A 128 -15.19 -0.10 18.16
N SER A 129 -14.37 0.59 18.95
CA SER A 129 -14.67 1.91 19.50
C SER A 129 -14.11 3.03 18.63
N GLN A 130 -13.21 2.71 17.69
CA GLN A 130 -12.54 3.63 16.76
C GLN A 130 -12.82 3.21 15.31
N ARG A 131 -12.54 4.10 14.36
CA ARG A 131 -12.62 3.86 12.91
C ARG A 131 -11.30 4.19 12.24
N ASP A 132 -11.08 3.61 11.07
CA ASP A 132 -9.92 3.95 10.24
C ASP A 132 -9.89 5.48 10.00
N GLY A 133 -8.76 6.10 10.35
CA GLY A 133 -8.54 7.55 10.26
C GLY A 133 -8.70 8.31 11.57
N ASP A 134 -9.22 7.68 12.62
CA ASP A 134 -9.30 8.29 13.95
C ASP A 134 -7.89 8.44 14.57
N TYR A 135 -7.68 9.52 15.33
CA TYR A 135 -6.46 9.72 16.10
C TYR A 135 -6.55 9.02 17.45
N VAL A 136 -5.53 8.27 17.82
CA VAL A 136 -5.43 7.51 19.06
C VAL A 136 -4.22 7.97 19.89
N HIS A 137 -4.35 7.88 21.20
CA HIS A 137 -3.26 8.13 22.15
C HIS A 137 -2.88 6.84 22.89
N LYS A 138 -1.65 6.76 23.38
CA LYS A 138 -1.13 5.63 24.14
C LYS A 138 -2.06 5.26 25.30
N GLY A 139 -2.42 3.99 25.38
CA GLY A 139 -3.32 3.42 26.37
C GLY A 139 -4.78 3.35 25.93
N LEU A 140 -5.16 3.98 24.82
CA LEU A 140 -6.51 3.92 24.29
C LEU A 140 -6.88 2.50 23.83
N LYS A 141 -8.07 2.04 24.21
CA LYS A 141 -8.69 0.81 23.68
C LYS A 141 -9.32 1.10 22.33
N ILE A 142 -8.77 0.52 21.26
CA ILE A 142 -9.20 0.71 19.87
C ILE A 142 -10.46 -0.12 19.56
N GLY A 143 -10.55 -1.30 20.18
CA GLY A 143 -11.61 -2.27 19.99
C GLY A 143 -11.38 -3.53 20.80
N ARG A 144 -12.24 -4.51 20.60
CA ARG A 144 -12.18 -5.81 21.28
C ARG A 144 -12.64 -6.93 20.36
N VAL A 145 -12.18 -8.14 20.67
CA VAL A 145 -12.61 -9.39 20.04
C VAL A 145 -12.99 -10.41 21.12
N TYR A 146 -14.08 -11.12 20.89
CA TYR A 146 -14.58 -12.19 21.75
C TYR A 146 -14.76 -13.48 20.95
N GLY A 147 -14.38 -14.61 21.56
CA GLY A 147 -14.62 -15.95 21.01
C GLY A 147 -13.60 -16.95 21.52
N THR A 148 -13.32 -18.00 20.76
CA THR A 148 -12.36 -19.03 21.20
C THR A 148 -10.96 -18.44 21.32
N ALA A 149 -10.26 -18.80 22.39
CA ALA A 149 -8.88 -18.38 22.61
C ALA A 149 -7.98 -18.80 21.44
N TYR A 150 -8.21 -20.00 20.90
CA TYR A 150 -7.45 -20.51 19.77
C TYR A 150 -7.57 -19.61 18.54
N SER A 151 -8.79 -19.30 18.10
CA SER A 151 -9.01 -18.47 16.92
C SER A 151 -8.47 -17.05 17.10
N ILE A 152 -8.59 -16.48 18.30
CA ILE A 152 -8.05 -15.14 18.60
C ILE A 152 -6.52 -15.13 18.49
N VAL A 153 -5.83 -16.10 19.10
CA VAL A 153 -4.36 -16.15 19.11
C VAL A 153 -3.81 -16.42 17.71
N VAL A 154 -4.42 -17.31 16.93
CA VAL A 154 -4.03 -17.59 15.54
C VAL A 154 -4.16 -16.34 14.65
N ALA A 155 -5.22 -15.55 14.84
CA ALA A 155 -5.43 -14.33 14.06
C ALA A 155 -4.55 -13.14 14.52
N GLU A 156 -4.11 -13.14 15.79
CA GLU A 156 -3.53 -11.98 16.47
C GLU A 156 -2.38 -11.36 15.68
N ARG A 157 -1.33 -12.14 15.40
CA ARG A 157 -0.09 -11.60 14.86
C ARG A 157 -0.29 -11.06 13.45
N VAL A 158 -1.02 -11.78 12.62
CA VAL A 158 -1.35 -11.36 11.24
C VAL A 158 -2.18 -10.08 11.26
N ALA A 159 -3.23 -10.01 12.09
CA ALA A 159 -4.05 -8.80 12.21
C ALA A 159 -3.25 -7.60 12.70
N LEU A 160 -2.43 -7.77 13.75
CA LEU A 160 -1.57 -6.72 14.28
C LEU A 160 -0.53 -6.25 13.25
N ASN A 161 0.13 -7.16 12.53
CA ASN A 161 1.15 -6.78 11.54
C ASN A 161 0.57 -5.85 10.45
N PHE A 162 -0.63 -6.15 9.96
CA PHE A 162 -1.33 -5.28 9.01
C PHE A 162 -1.73 -3.94 9.65
N MET A 163 -2.41 -3.97 10.80
CA MET A 163 -2.87 -2.75 11.47
C MET A 163 -1.71 -1.82 11.84
N GLN A 164 -0.64 -2.35 12.44
CA GLN A 164 0.52 -1.58 12.86
C GLN A 164 1.22 -0.92 11.67
N ARG A 165 1.41 -1.66 10.56
CA ARG A 165 1.99 -1.11 9.32
C ARG A 165 1.11 -0.02 8.73
N MET A 166 -0.17 -0.30 8.53
CA MET A 166 -1.12 0.66 7.97
C MET A 166 -1.22 1.91 8.85
N SER A 167 -1.32 1.75 10.16
CA SER A 167 -1.38 2.86 11.11
C SER A 167 -0.09 3.71 11.08
N GLY A 168 1.08 3.08 10.92
CA GLY A 168 2.34 3.79 10.73
C GLY A 168 2.35 4.67 9.47
N ILE A 169 1.88 4.12 8.34
CA ILE A 169 1.73 4.85 7.07
C ILE A 169 0.73 6.01 7.24
N ALA A 170 -0.45 5.74 7.81
CA ALA A 170 -1.50 6.74 7.98
C ALA A 170 -1.04 7.89 8.90
N THR A 171 -0.30 7.57 9.97
CA THR A 171 0.26 8.55 10.91
C THR A 171 1.24 9.48 10.22
N LEU A 172 2.23 8.93 9.50
CA LEU A 172 3.20 9.75 8.75
C LEU A 172 2.52 10.55 7.64
N THR A 173 1.57 9.93 6.92
CA THR A 173 0.81 10.60 5.87
C THR A 173 0.06 11.81 6.41
N LYS A 174 -0.61 11.68 7.56
CA LYS A 174 -1.36 12.76 8.19
C LYS A 174 -0.44 13.93 8.55
N ALA A 175 0.69 13.66 9.20
CA ALA A 175 1.68 14.67 9.56
C ALA A 175 2.22 15.40 8.31
N MET A 176 2.58 14.66 7.26
CA MET A 176 3.06 15.21 6.00
C MET A 176 2.00 16.05 5.29
N ALA A 177 0.76 15.56 5.21
CA ALA A 177 -0.34 16.25 4.52
C ALA A 177 -0.72 17.56 5.21
N ASP A 178 -0.75 17.57 6.54
CA ASP A 178 -1.03 18.78 7.32
C ASP A 178 0.09 19.82 7.13
N ALA A 179 1.36 19.39 7.12
CA ALA A 179 2.50 20.27 6.91
C ALA A 179 2.62 20.79 5.45
N ALA A 180 2.24 19.98 4.47
CA ALA A 180 2.32 20.29 3.04
C ALA A 180 1.29 21.32 2.56
N HIS A 181 0.23 21.56 3.31
CA HIS A 181 -0.89 22.41 2.90
C HIS A 181 -0.40 23.79 2.39
N PRO A 182 -0.89 24.29 1.24
CA PRO A 182 -2.05 23.81 0.47
C PRO A 182 -1.78 22.64 -0.50
N ALA A 183 -0.53 22.22 -0.69
CA ALA A 183 -0.21 21.11 -1.58
C ALA A 183 -0.74 19.77 -1.03
N LEU A 184 -1.09 18.86 -1.94
CA LEU A 184 -1.60 17.53 -1.59
C LEU A 184 -0.47 16.49 -1.61
N ILE A 185 -0.42 15.65 -0.59
CA ILE A 185 0.60 14.60 -0.48
C ILE A 185 0.21 13.34 -1.23
N LEU A 186 1.12 12.84 -2.06
CA LEU A 186 1.00 11.60 -2.82
C LEU A 186 2.01 10.55 -2.34
N GLU A 187 1.59 9.28 -2.38
CA GLU A 187 2.51 8.15 -2.31
C GLU A 187 3.11 7.81 -3.68
N THR A 188 3.93 6.75 -3.74
CA THR A 188 4.52 6.26 -4.98
C THR A 188 4.37 4.74 -5.13
N ARG A 189 4.79 4.21 -6.28
CA ARG A 189 4.93 2.75 -6.49
C ARG A 189 6.04 2.08 -5.66
N LYS A 190 6.83 2.84 -4.88
CA LYS A 190 7.85 2.35 -3.94
C LYS A 190 7.16 1.81 -2.67
N THR A 191 6.45 0.70 -2.83
CA THR A 191 5.68 0.02 -1.76
C THR A 191 6.32 -1.30 -1.42
N ALA A 192 5.95 -1.89 -0.28
CA ALA A 192 6.30 -3.28 -0.02
C ALA A 192 5.75 -4.19 -1.14
N PRO A 193 6.55 -5.14 -1.67
CA PRO A 193 6.07 -6.10 -2.66
C PRO A 193 4.86 -6.87 -2.13
N GLY A 194 3.86 -7.11 -2.99
CA GLY A 194 2.61 -7.77 -2.59
C GLY A 194 1.64 -6.92 -1.76
N LEU A 195 2.08 -5.82 -1.14
CA LEU A 195 1.27 -5.02 -0.21
C LEU A 195 0.85 -3.64 -0.75
N ARG A 196 1.05 -3.38 -2.05
CA ARG A 196 0.79 -2.06 -2.66
C ARG A 196 -0.62 -1.51 -2.37
N LEU A 197 -1.65 -2.34 -2.49
CA LEU A 197 -3.02 -1.88 -2.24
C LEU A 197 -3.22 -1.49 -0.78
N VAL A 198 -2.68 -2.30 0.14
CA VAL A 198 -2.74 -2.08 1.59
C VAL A 198 -2.01 -0.78 1.96
N ASP A 199 -0.80 -0.60 1.45
CA ASP A 199 0.02 0.60 1.68
C ASP A 199 -0.70 1.87 1.15
N LYS A 200 -1.22 1.84 -0.08
CA LYS A 200 -1.96 2.97 -0.67
C LYS A 200 -3.29 3.25 0.03
N TRP A 201 -3.97 2.22 0.53
CA TRP A 201 -5.18 2.40 1.31
C TRP A 201 -4.89 3.14 2.63
N ALA A 202 -3.80 2.79 3.31
CA ALA A 202 -3.37 3.49 4.50
C ALA A 202 -3.03 4.97 4.25
N VAL A 203 -2.44 5.30 3.08
CA VAL A 203 -2.20 6.70 2.67
C VAL A 203 -3.51 7.47 2.51
N LEU A 204 -4.54 6.88 1.88
CA LEU A 204 -5.86 7.51 1.81
C LEU A 204 -6.47 7.74 3.19
N ILE A 205 -6.38 6.75 4.08
CA ILE A 205 -6.86 6.85 5.46
C ILE A 205 -6.16 8.00 6.21
N GLY A 206 -4.86 8.16 6.02
CA GLY A 206 -4.07 9.26 6.59
C GLY A 206 -4.33 10.64 5.98
N GLY A 207 -5.26 10.76 5.02
CA GLY A 207 -5.62 12.03 4.38
C GLY A 207 -4.78 12.41 3.15
N GLY A 208 -3.86 11.53 2.73
CA GLY A 208 -3.12 11.68 1.48
C GLY A 208 -3.98 11.42 0.24
N ARG A 209 -3.31 11.35 -0.90
CA ARG A 209 -3.89 11.01 -2.20
C ARG A 209 -3.05 9.91 -2.85
N ASN A 210 -3.70 9.12 -3.70
CA ASN A 210 -2.98 8.09 -4.43
C ASN A 210 -2.42 8.66 -5.74
N HIS A 211 -1.15 8.37 -6.00
CA HIS A 211 -0.59 8.40 -7.34
C HIS A 211 -1.04 7.15 -8.09
N ARG A 212 -0.58 6.97 -9.33
CA ARG A 212 -0.92 5.80 -10.16
C ARG A 212 -0.66 4.48 -9.43
N MET A 213 -1.62 3.58 -9.48
CA MET A 213 -1.59 2.26 -8.89
C MET A 213 -0.50 1.39 -9.52
N GLY A 214 -0.33 1.47 -10.84
CA GLY A 214 0.58 0.60 -11.57
C GLY A 214 1.17 1.26 -12.81
N LEU A 215 1.65 0.45 -13.75
CA LEU A 215 2.08 0.93 -15.07
C LEU A 215 0.91 1.09 -16.04
N PHE A 216 -0.27 0.59 -15.67
CA PHE A 216 -1.41 0.39 -16.56
C PHE A 216 -2.46 1.51 -16.51
N ASP A 217 -2.44 2.34 -15.47
CA ASP A 217 -3.52 3.30 -15.17
C ASP A 217 -3.16 4.76 -15.42
N MET A 218 -1.87 5.08 -15.56
CA MET A 218 -1.40 6.42 -15.90
C MET A 218 -0.05 6.38 -16.63
N VAL A 219 0.10 7.23 -17.64
CA VAL A 219 1.38 7.45 -18.31
C VAL A 219 2.26 8.34 -17.44
N LEU A 220 3.50 7.90 -17.18
CA LEU A 220 4.52 8.70 -16.52
C LEU A 220 5.80 8.61 -17.35
N ILE A 221 6.11 9.68 -18.07
CA ILE A 221 7.30 9.83 -18.89
C ILE A 221 8.45 10.24 -17.96
N LYS A 222 9.43 9.36 -17.80
CA LYS A 222 10.65 9.60 -16.99
C LYS A 222 11.89 9.83 -17.85
N ASP A 223 12.98 10.25 -17.22
CA ASP A 223 14.34 10.39 -17.78
C ASP A 223 14.75 9.34 -18.83
N ASN A 224 14.55 8.05 -18.53
CA ASN A 224 14.92 6.94 -19.41
C ASN A 224 14.07 6.91 -20.68
N HIS A 225 12.78 7.27 -20.57
CA HIS A 225 11.87 7.36 -21.71
C HIS A 225 12.20 8.57 -22.59
N ILE A 226 12.48 9.71 -21.97
CA ILE A 226 12.90 10.95 -22.65
C ILE A 226 14.17 10.68 -23.46
N SER A 227 15.15 10.02 -22.84
CA SER A 227 16.43 9.68 -23.47
C SER A 227 16.23 8.71 -24.64
N ALA A 228 15.46 7.63 -24.44
CA ALA A 228 15.19 6.64 -25.47
C ALA A 228 14.35 7.18 -26.64
N ALA A 229 13.46 8.15 -26.39
CA ALA A 229 12.63 8.79 -27.40
C ALA A 229 13.36 9.90 -28.18
N GLY A 230 14.59 10.26 -27.78
CA GLY A 230 15.35 11.34 -28.41
C GLY A 230 14.88 12.75 -28.03
N GLY A 231 14.39 12.94 -26.80
CA GLY A 231 14.00 14.24 -26.25
C GLY A 231 12.59 14.27 -25.66
N ILE A 232 12.32 15.27 -24.82
CA ILE A 232 11.06 15.37 -24.06
C ILE A 232 9.88 15.67 -25.00
N THR A 233 10.07 16.54 -25.99
CA THR A 233 9.06 16.78 -27.05
C THR A 233 8.71 15.49 -27.81
N SER A 234 9.71 14.71 -28.20
CA SER A 234 9.52 13.45 -28.93
C SER A 234 8.76 12.42 -28.08
N ALA A 235 9.06 12.35 -26.78
CA ALA A 235 8.37 11.47 -25.84
C ALA A 235 6.89 11.83 -25.69
N ILE A 236 6.58 13.12 -25.44
CA ILE A 236 5.19 13.58 -25.28
C ILE A 236 4.39 13.34 -26.56
N LYS A 237 4.96 13.70 -27.73
CA LYS A 237 4.33 13.46 -29.03
C LYS A 237 4.02 11.98 -29.28
N SER A 238 4.93 11.10 -28.88
CA SER A 238 4.74 9.64 -29.01
C SER A 238 3.60 9.15 -28.13
N VAL A 239 3.47 9.67 -26.92
CA VAL A 239 2.36 9.37 -26.02
C VAL A 239 1.03 9.85 -26.58
N ASP A 240 0.96 11.10 -27.06
CA ASP A 240 -0.25 11.66 -27.66
C ASP A 240 -0.75 10.83 -28.85
N THR A 241 0.19 10.48 -29.74
CA THR A 241 -0.10 9.61 -30.89
C THR A 241 -0.60 8.24 -30.44
N TYR A 242 0.04 7.64 -29.44
CA TYR A 242 -0.33 6.32 -28.93
C TYR A 242 -1.74 6.31 -28.31
N LEU A 243 -2.04 7.29 -27.46
CA LEU A 243 -3.34 7.39 -26.79
C LEU A 243 -4.48 7.63 -27.79
N GLU A 244 -4.25 8.46 -28.82
CA GLU A 244 -5.21 8.66 -29.91
C GLU A 244 -5.43 7.37 -30.72
N GLN A 245 -4.35 6.72 -31.16
CA GLN A 245 -4.43 5.47 -31.95
C GLN A 245 -5.11 4.33 -31.19
N LYS A 246 -4.92 4.25 -29.88
CA LYS A 246 -5.54 3.24 -29.02
C LYS A 246 -6.90 3.65 -28.48
N ASN A 247 -7.34 4.89 -28.76
CA ASN A 247 -8.54 5.50 -28.19
C ASN A 247 -8.59 5.34 -26.65
N LEU A 248 -7.46 5.61 -26.00
CA LEU A 248 -7.30 5.55 -24.55
C LEU A 248 -7.41 6.95 -23.95
N LYS A 249 -8.04 7.03 -22.79
CA LYS A 249 -8.11 8.25 -21.98
C LYS A 249 -7.55 7.94 -20.60
N MET A 250 -6.41 8.54 -20.29
CA MET A 250 -5.74 8.43 -18.99
C MET A 250 -4.90 9.68 -18.76
N GLU A 251 -4.59 9.94 -17.50
CA GLU A 251 -3.69 11.03 -17.12
C GLU A 251 -2.28 10.77 -17.69
N VAL A 252 -1.60 11.88 -18.01
CA VAL A 252 -0.24 11.86 -18.56
C VAL A 252 0.61 12.84 -17.77
N GLU A 253 1.65 12.29 -17.16
CA GLU A 253 2.64 13.05 -16.41
C GLU A 253 3.99 12.97 -17.11
N VAL A 254 4.72 14.09 -17.14
CA VAL A 254 6.11 14.16 -17.62
C VAL A 254 7.03 14.65 -16.50
N GLU A 255 8.15 13.96 -16.33
CA GLU A 255 9.23 14.35 -15.43
C GLU A 255 10.12 15.41 -16.09
N THR A 256 10.40 16.47 -15.33
CA THR A 256 11.32 17.56 -15.70
C THR A 256 12.26 17.83 -14.54
N ARG A 257 13.51 18.14 -14.86
CA ARG A 257 14.62 18.31 -13.91
C ARG A 257 15.21 19.71 -13.94
N THR A 258 14.97 20.46 -15.02
CA THR A 258 15.46 21.84 -15.15
C THR A 258 14.36 22.78 -15.67
N PRO A 259 14.47 24.10 -15.41
CA PRO A 259 13.55 25.09 -15.98
C PRO A 259 13.50 25.07 -17.52
N GLU A 260 14.59 24.71 -18.19
CA GLU A 260 14.63 24.58 -19.66
C GLU A 260 13.77 23.41 -20.16
N GLU A 261 13.79 22.26 -19.47
CA GLU A 261 12.91 21.14 -19.79
C GLU A 261 11.43 21.55 -19.59
N VAL A 262 11.12 22.32 -18.54
CA VAL A 262 9.77 22.89 -18.33
C VAL A 262 9.37 23.80 -19.49
N HIS A 263 10.28 24.67 -19.94
CA HIS A 263 10.03 25.55 -21.09
C HIS A 263 9.73 24.76 -22.36
N GLU A 264 10.49 23.69 -22.63
CA GLU A 264 10.26 22.83 -23.80
C GLU A 264 8.86 22.19 -23.78
N VAL A 265 8.44 21.67 -22.62
CA VAL A 265 7.08 21.12 -22.43
C VAL A 265 6.00 22.17 -22.69
N LEU A 266 6.15 23.37 -22.12
CA LEU A 266 5.18 24.45 -22.28
C LEU A 266 5.10 24.97 -23.71
N HIS A 267 6.23 25.01 -24.41
CA HIS A 267 6.31 25.36 -25.83
C HIS A 267 5.57 24.33 -26.68
N TYR A 268 5.86 23.03 -26.50
CA TYR A 268 5.17 21.96 -27.20
C TYR A 268 3.65 22.04 -27.01
N ALA A 269 3.19 22.17 -25.76
CA ALA A 269 1.78 22.26 -25.41
C ALA A 269 1.08 23.54 -25.92
N SER A 270 1.83 24.60 -26.25
CA SER A 270 1.26 25.83 -26.84
C SER A 270 0.99 25.69 -28.34
N GLN A 271 1.72 24.80 -29.02
CA GLN A 271 1.64 24.61 -30.47
C GLN A 271 0.84 23.37 -30.86
N THR A 272 0.75 22.39 -29.96
CA THR A 272 0.15 21.08 -30.25
C THR A 272 -0.89 20.74 -29.20
N LYS A 273 -2.00 20.14 -29.65
CA LYS A 273 -2.97 19.54 -28.73
C LYS A 273 -2.31 18.32 -28.07
N THR A 274 -2.16 18.38 -26.75
CA THR A 274 -1.55 17.31 -25.95
C THR A 274 -2.51 16.76 -24.90
N SER A 275 -2.29 15.51 -24.51
CA SER A 275 -2.97 14.79 -23.44
C SER A 275 -2.28 15.01 -22.08
N LEU A 276 -1.21 15.80 -22.03
CA LEU A 276 -0.48 16.12 -20.81
C LEU A 276 -1.41 16.74 -19.76
N THR A 277 -1.39 16.20 -18.54
CA THR A 277 -2.19 16.69 -17.41
C THR A 277 -1.32 17.24 -16.29
N ARG A 278 -0.10 16.70 -16.13
CA ARG A 278 0.78 17.03 -15.00
C ARG A 278 2.26 17.13 -15.40
N ILE A 279 2.98 18.03 -14.75
CA ILE A 279 4.43 18.17 -14.85
C ILE A 279 5.05 17.87 -13.48
N MET A 280 5.89 16.84 -13.42
CA MET A 280 6.70 16.52 -12.25
C MET A 280 7.99 17.34 -12.29
N LEU A 281 8.27 18.04 -11.20
CA LEU A 281 9.43 18.89 -10.95
C LEU A 281 10.38 18.11 -10.04
N ASP A 282 11.19 17.24 -10.64
CA ASP A 282 12.02 16.28 -9.92
C ASP A 282 13.33 16.91 -9.46
N ASN A 283 13.63 16.77 -8.16
CA ASN A 283 14.89 17.17 -7.54
C ASN A 283 15.23 18.68 -7.70
N MET A 284 14.23 19.54 -7.87
CA MET A 284 14.38 21.00 -7.91
C MET A 284 14.45 21.66 -6.51
N VAL A 285 14.59 20.83 -5.47
CA VAL A 285 14.75 21.24 -4.06
C VAL A 285 16.15 20.85 -3.62
N VAL A 286 16.96 21.83 -3.22
CA VAL A 286 18.37 21.63 -2.90
C VAL A 286 18.57 21.69 -1.38
N PRO A 287 19.09 20.63 -0.73
CA PRO A 287 19.43 20.67 0.69
C PRO A 287 20.55 21.68 0.96
N LEU A 288 20.41 22.47 2.02
CA LEU A 288 21.41 23.43 2.49
C LEU A 288 22.17 22.87 3.70
N PRO A 289 23.45 23.25 3.92
CA PRO A 289 24.25 22.73 5.04
C PRO A 289 23.69 23.02 6.43
N ASN A 290 22.80 24.00 6.56
CA ASN A 290 22.14 24.39 7.80
C ASN A 290 20.88 23.56 8.11
N GLY A 291 20.55 22.56 7.29
CA GLY A 291 19.35 21.72 7.43
C GLY A 291 18.08 22.31 6.80
N ASP A 292 18.16 23.49 6.17
CA ASP A 292 17.07 24.06 5.37
C ASP A 292 17.15 23.56 3.91
N VAL A 293 16.19 23.93 3.07
CA VAL A 293 16.14 23.63 1.64
C VAL A 293 16.00 24.89 0.80
N ASP A 294 16.72 24.97 -0.32
CA ASP A 294 16.47 25.97 -1.36
C ASP A 294 15.40 25.46 -2.32
N VAL A 295 14.37 26.27 -2.52
CA VAL A 295 13.20 25.99 -3.38
C VAL A 295 13.09 27.01 -4.52
N SER A 296 14.15 27.78 -4.79
CA SER A 296 14.12 28.87 -5.78
C SER A 296 13.85 28.34 -7.19
N MET A 297 14.51 27.25 -7.58
CA MET A 297 14.27 26.58 -8.87
C MET A 297 12.84 26.05 -8.98
N LEU A 298 12.33 25.41 -7.91
CA LEU A 298 10.95 24.93 -7.86
C LEU A 298 9.93 26.06 -8.04
N LYS A 299 10.12 27.17 -7.32
CA LYS A 299 9.25 28.37 -7.44
C LYS A 299 9.30 28.97 -8.84
N GLU A 300 10.47 29.01 -9.45
CA GLU A 300 10.62 29.48 -10.83
C GLU A 300 9.82 28.60 -11.80
N ALA A 301 9.98 27.29 -11.72
CA ALA A 301 9.25 26.34 -12.56
C ALA A 301 7.72 26.44 -12.37
N VAL A 302 7.24 26.53 -11.13
CA VAL A 302 5.81 26.74 -10.83
C VAL A 302 5.31 28.05 -11.45
N LYS A 303 6.08 29.13 -11.33
CA LYS A 303 5.73 30.42 -11.94
C LYS A 303 5.71 30.36 -13.46
N GLN A 304 6.62 29.62 -14.09
CA GLN A 304 6.63 29.42 -15.55
C GLN A 304 5.39 28.64 -16.01
N ILE A 305 4.99 27.60 -15.28
CA ILE A 305 3.80 26.78 -15.58
C ILE A 305 2.51 27.58 -15.40
N ASN A 306 2.48 28.51 -14.43
CA ASN A 306 1.39 29.48 -14.23
C ASN A 306 -0.01 28.85 -14.22
N GLY A 307 -0.15 27.69 -13.56
CA GLY A 307 -1.42 26.98 -13.43
C GLY A 307 -1.95 26.31 -14.71
N ARG A 308 -1.17 26.26 -15.80
CA ARG A 308 -1.57 25.57 -17.05
C ARG A 308 -1.69 24.05 -16.89
N PHE A 309 -0.90 23.47 -16.00
CA PHE A 309 -0.86 22.04 -15.68
C PHE A 309 -0.82 21.85 -14.17
N GLU A 310 -1.26 20.68 -13.70
CA GLU A 310 -0.93 20.26 -12.34
C GLU A 310 0.58 20.15 -12.19
N THR A 311 1.10 20.48 -11.01
CA THR A 311 2.53 20.38 -10.70
C THR A 311 2.74 19.41 -9.54
N GLU A 312 3.77 18.57 -9.68
CA GLU A 312 4.16 17.63 -8.63
C GLU A 312 5.63 17.81 -8.27
N ALA A 313 5.94 18.18 -7.02
CA ALA A 313 7.31 18.15 -6.53
C ALA A 313 7.70 16.73 -6.10
N SER A 314 8.88 16.28 -6.53
CA SER A 314 9.46 14.99 -6.17
C SER A 314 10.94 15.16 -5.79
N GLY A 315 11.45 14.22 -4.99
CA GLY A 315 12.86 14.15 -4.58
C GLY A 315 13.10 14.61 -3.13
N ASN A 316 13.67 13.73 -2.31
CA ASN A 316 14.13 14.02 -0.93
C ASN A 316 13.16 14.79 -0.02
N VAL A 317 11.85 14.48 -0.12
CA VAL A 317 10.81 15.07 0.73
C VAL A 317 10.84 14.45 2.12
N THR A 318 10.97 15.29 3.15
CA THR A 318 10.90 14.91 4.57
C THR A 318 9.88 15.77 5.31
N LEU A 319 9.53 15.40 6.55
CA LEU A 319 8.54 16.16 7.33
C LEU A 319 9.02 17.60 7.62
N GLU A 320 10.33 17.79 7.73
CA GLU A 320 10.97 19.07 7.97
C GLU A 320 10.96 19.96 6.71
N THR A 321 11.06 19.36 5.52
CA THR A 321 11.18 20.10 4.25
C THR A 321 9.84 20.34 3.56
N VAL A 322 8.85 19.47 3.80
CA VAL A 322 7.57 19.44 3.07
C VAL A 322 6.80 20.75 3.14
N HIS A 323 6.85 21.47 4.27
CA HIS A 323 6.14 22.74 4.43
C HIS A 323 6.64 23.81 3.45
N LYS A 324 7.97 23.92 3.30
CA LYS A 324 8.59 24.90 2.40
C LYS A 324 8.34 24.55 0.94
N ILE A 325 8.30 23.26 0.62
CA ILE A 325 7.92 22.75 -0.71
C ILE A 325 6.45 23.08 -1.00
N GLY A 326 5.53 22.79 -0.09
CA GLY A 326 4.09 23.08 -0.26
C GLY A 326 3.79 24.56 -0.42
N SER A 327 4.57 25.41 0.25
CA SER A 327 4.48 26.87 0.14
C SER A 327 4.97 27.44 -1.20
N THR A 328 5.51 26.62 -2.11
CA THR A 328 5.93 27.08 -3.45
C THR A 328 4.77 27.26 -4.43
N GLY A 329 3.59 26.72 -4.11
CA GLY A 329 2.42 26.72 -5.00
C GLY A 329 2.29 25.48 -5.89
N VAL A 330 3.09 24.44 -5.63
CA VAL A 330 2.90 23.13 -6.28
C VAL A 330 1.54 22.53 -5.91
N THR A 331 0.92 21.79 -6.84
CA THR A 331 -0.36 21.11 -6.61
C THR A 331 -0.17 19.89 -5.71
N TYR A 332 0.86 19.09 -6.00
CA TYR A 332 1.17 17.85 -5.32
C TYR A 332 2.63 17.80 -4.86
N ILE A 333 2.86 16.98 -3.85
CA ILE A 333 4.20 16.56 -3.42
C ILE A 333 4.15 15.04 -3.29
N SER A 334 5.04 14.32 -3.98
CA SER A 334 5.13 12.86 -3.83
C SER A 334 6.31 12.44 -2.95
N SER A 335 6.07 11.48 -2.07
CA SER A 335 7.11 10.91 -1.21
C SER A 335 7.02 9.40 -1.15
N GLY A 336 8.12 8.74 -1.52
CA GLY A 336 8.25 7.29 -1.36
C GLY A 336 8.35 6.86 0.11
N ALA A 337 8.85 7.75 0.98
CA ALA A 337 9.09 7.44 2.39
C ALA A 337 7.82 7.00 3.12
N LEU A 338 6.65 7.47 2.65
CA LEU A 338 5.34 7.07 3.15
C LEU A 338 5.14 5.55 3.14
N THR A 339 5.70 4.82 2.16
CA THR A 339 5.38 3.41 1.93
C THR A 339 6.59 2.47 1.95
N HIS A 340 7.81 2.93 1.60
CA HIS A 340 9.00 2.07 1.66
C HIS A 340 9.77 2.15 3.00
N SER A 341 9.59 3.21 3.78
CA SER A 341 10.34 3.45 5.03
C SER A 341 9.39 3.58 6.23
N VAL A 342 8.47 2.62 6.36
CA VAL A 342 7.40 2.66 7.36
C VAL A 342 7.96 2.34 8.75
N LYS A 343 7.78 3.25 9.70
CA LYS A 343 7.79 2.92 11.13
C LYS A 343 6.37 2.49 11.52
N ALA A 344 6.19 1.23 11.88
CA ALA A 344 4.91 0.71 12.32
C ALA A 344 4.46 1.38 13.64
N LEU A 345 3.16 1.65 13.78
CA LEU A 345 2.59 2.16 15.03
C LEU A 345 2.45 0.99 16.00
N ASP A 346 2.98 1.11 17.22
CA ASP A 346 2.91 0.03 18.20
C ASP A 346 1.46 -0.15 18.73
N ILE A 347 0.93 -1.36 18.56
CA ILE A 347 -0.43 -1.77 18.95
C ILE A 347 -0.34 -3.18 19.51
N SER A 348 -0.96 -3.45 20.66
CA SER A 348 -1.00 -4.80 21.23
C SER A 348 -2.43 -5.33 21.28
N LEU A 349 -2.60 -6.64 21.16
CA LEU A 349 -3.82 -7.34 21.55
C LEU A 349 -3.59 -7.99 22.93
N LYS A 350 -4.43 -7.67 23.91
CA LYS A 350 -4.29 -8.21 25.27
C LYS A 350 -5.52 -8.99 25.67
N ILE A 351 -5.35 -10.27 25.96
CA ILE A 351 -6.40 -11.15 26.50
C ILE A 351 -6.72 -10.72 27.95
N ASP A 352 -8.01 -10.57 28.24
CA ASP A 352 -8.53 -10.44 29.59
C ASP A 352 -8.59 -11.82 30.26
N THR A 353 -7.77 -12.00 31.29
CA THR A 353 -7.63 -13.28 31.99
C THR A 353 -8.74 -13.53 33.00
N GLU A 354 -9.52 -12.52 33.40
CA GLU A 354 -10.61 -12.72 34.39
C GLU A 354 -11.72 -13.60 33.82
N LEU A 355 -12.10 -13.38 32.55
CA LEU A 355 -13.10 -14.20 31.87
C LEU A 355 -12.61 -15.65 31.70
N ALA A 356 -11.35 -15.83 31.28
CA ALA A 356 -10.73 -17.15 31.14
C ALA A 356 -10.76 -17.93 32.47
N LEU A 357 -10.45 -17.25 33.58
CA LEU A 357 -10.49 -17.84 34.93
C LEU A 357 -11.92 -18.19 35.37
N GLN A 358 -12.92 -17.38 35.03
CA GLN A 358 -14.32 -17.68 35.34
C GLN A 358 -14.84 -18.91 34.58
N VAL A 359 -14.49 -19.04 33.29
CA VAL A 359 -14.83 -20.22 32.48
C VAL A 359 -14.18 -21.47 33.06
N GLY A 360 -12.87 -21.43 33.35
CA GLY A 360 -12.14 -22.54 33.94
C GLY A 360 -12.73 -23.03 35.27
N ARG A 361 -13.20 -22.11 36.12
CA ARG A 361 -13.91 -22.43 37.37
C ARG A 361 -15.25 -23.12 37.13
N ARG A 362 -16.05 -22.67 36.15
CA ARG A 362 -17.35 -23.29 35.81
C ARG A 362 -17.20 -24.70 35.25
N THR A 363 -16.14 -24.95 34.49
CA THR A 363 -15.86 -26.27 33.89
C THR A 363 -15.06 -27.21 34.80
N LYS A 364 -14.73 -26.80 36.05
CA LYS A 364 -13.87 -27.55 37.00
C LYS A 364 -12.47 -27.87 36.45
N ARG A 365 -11.87 -26.94 35.72
CA ARG A 365 -10.54 -27.08 35.12
C ARG A 365 -9.48 -26.16 35.74
N ALA A 366 -9.87 -25.31 36.69
CA ALA A 366 -9.02 -24.34 37.39
C ALA A 366 -8.66 -24.79 38.80
#